data_AF-A0A969CLX2-F1
#
_entry.id   AF-A0A969CLX2-F1
#
_cell.length_a   1.000
_cell.length_b   1.000
_cell.length_c   1.000
_cell.angle_alpha   90.00
_cell.angle_beta   90.00
_cell.angle_gamma   90.00
#
_symmetry.space_group_name_H-M   'P 1'
#
loop_
_entity.id
_entity.type
_entity.pdbx_description
1 polymer ?
#
loop_
_entity_poly.entity_id
_entity_poly.type
_entity_poly.pdbx_seq_one_letter_code
_entity_poly.pdbx_strand_id
1 'polypeptide(L)'
;MVSQPLATTPSEVIYPESDGKPMADNTKQFRWIVVIQQNLDWLYANDSNVFVAGDLLWYPVKGRNTIVTAPDVMVSFGRPKGDRGSYRQWEEDNIPPQVVFEILSPSNTFTEMDKKLLFYDRYGVQEYYIYDPDKNTLRGWLRTDDGLDVIGEIANWVSPWLSIRFDSSGEELQIYRPDGSKFFSYAELNEQLEQEKQRAEQAQQELEKERQRAQNLEDVLQKYRDRFGDVFE
;
A
#
# COMPACT_ATOMS: atom_id res chain seq x y z
N MET A 1 -39.04 -51.09 21.65
CA MET A 1 -38.13 -49.96 21.94
C MET A 1 -37.22 -49.80 20.74
N VAL A 2 -37.39 -48.73 19.96
CA VAL A 2 -36.49 -48.41 18.85
C VAL A 2 -35.84 -47.08 19.19
N SER A 3 -34.57 -47.13 19.54
CA SER A 3 -33.78 -45.94 19.88
C SER A 3 -33.48 -45.19 18.59
N GLN A 4 -33.98 -43.96 18.46
CA GLN A 4 -33.60 -43.05 17.38
C GLN A 4 -32.14 -42.59 17.59
N PRO A 5 -31.32 -42.53 16.53
CA PRO A 5 -30.01 -41.94 16.63
C PRO A 5 -30.14 -40.42 16.82
N LEU A 6 -29.44 -39.89 17.82
CA LEU A 6 -29.28 -38.45 18.02
C LEU A 6 -28.56 -37.86 16.81
N ALA A 7 -29.23 -36.95 16.10
CA ALA A 7 -28.60 -36.15 15.07
C ALA A 7 -27.55 -35.24 15.73
N THR A 8 -26.27 -35.50 15.46
CA THR A 8 -25.17 -34.61 15.81
C THR A 8 -25.24 -33.39 14.91
N THR A 9 -25.59 -32.24 15.48
CA THR A 9 -25.39 -30.93 14.83
C THR A 9 -23.90 -30.78 14.52
N PRO A 10 -23.50 -30.46 13.27
CA PRO A 10 -22.10 -30.20 12.97
C PRO A 10 -21.61 -29.05 13.86
N SER A 11 -20.53 -29.27 14.61
CA SER A 11 -19.85 -28.19 15.31
C SER A 11 -19.44 -27.11 14.31
N GLU A 12 -19.77 -25.86 14.58
CA GLU A 12 -19.39 -24.73 13.74
C GLU A 12 -17.87 -24.68 13.56
N VAL A 13 -17.41 -24.60 12.31
CA VAL A 13 -15.97 -24.52 12.00
C VAL A 13 -15.45 -23.16 12.43
N ILE A 14 -14.47 -23.15 13.34
CA ILE A 14 -13.83 -21.92 13.81
C ILE A 14 -12.73 -21.51 12.82
N TYR A 15 -12.69 -20.23 12.44
CA TYR A 15 -11.62 -19.63 11.65
C TYR A 15 -10.79 -18.72 12.54
N PRO A 16 -9.57 -19.13 12.94
CA PRO A 16 -8.66 -18.27 13.68
C PRO A 16 -8.39 -16.95 12.96
N GLU A 17 -8.05 -15.92 13.73
CA GLU A 17 -7.66 -14.61 13.21
C GLU A 17 -6.15 -14.37 13.34
N SER A 18 -5.42 -15.37 13.83
CA SER A 18 -3.95 -15.40 13.94
C SER A 18 -3.45 -16.84 13.81
N ASP A 19 -2.27 -17.00 13.22
CA ASP A 19 -1.53 -18.26 13.15
C ASP A 19 -0.48 -18.42 14.29
N GLY A 20 -0.40 -17.43 15.19
CA GLY A 20 0.55 -17.38 16.29
C GLY A 20 1.98 -17.00 15.89
N LYS A 21 2.23 -16.66 14.62
CA LYS A 21 3.54 -16.19 14.14
C LYS A 21 3.64 -14.66 14.26
N PRO A 22 4.86 -14.09 14.27
CA PRO A 22 5.03 -12.66 14.10
C PRO A 22 4.64 -12.24 12.68
N MET A 23 4.21 -10.98 12.54
CA MET A 23 3.88 -10.38 11.24
C MET A 23 5.07 -10.31 10.26
N ALA A 24 6.30 -10.24 10.79
CA ALA A 24 7.51 -10.21 10.00
C ALA A 24 8.66 -10.89 10.75
N ASP A 25 9.58 -11.50 10.02
CA ASP A 25 10.75 -12.18 10.57
C ASP A 25 11.84 -11.19 10.99
N ASN A 26 11.90 -10.01 10.39
CA ASN A 26 12.89 -8.98 10.71
C ASN A 26 12.42 -7.55 10.35
N THR A 27 13.20 -6.56 10.78
CA THR A 27 12.90 -5.13 10.59
C THR A 27 12.91 -4.68 9.13
N LYS A 28 13.73 -5.30 8.27
CA LYS A 28 13.80 -4.98 6.84
C LYS A 28 12.53 -5.44 6.12
N GLN A 29 12.09 -6.66 6.39
CA GLN A 29 10.83 -7.20 5.87
C GLN A 29 9.65 -6.34 6.35
N PHE A 30 9.55 -6.10 7.66
CA PHE A 30 8.51 -5.25 8.25
C PHE A 30 8.44 -3.86 7.59
N ARG A 31 9.59 -3.20 7.39
CA ARG A 31 9.65 -1.89 6.72
C ARG A 31 8.99 -1.95 5.34
N TRP A 32 9.31 -2.97 4.53
CA TRP A 32 8.77 -3.10 3.18
C TRP A 32 7.28 -3.41 3.15
N ILE A 33 6.80 -4.27 4.06
CA ILE A 33 5.37 -4.53 4.24
C ILE A 33 4.62 -3.21 4.51
N VAL A 34 5.09 -2.43 5.48
CA VAL A 34 4.49 -1.14 5.84
C VAL A 34 4.55 -0.14 4.69
N VAL A 35 5.70 -0.01 4.01
CA VAL A 35 5.85 0.89 2.86
C VAL A 35 4.83 0.55 1.78
N ILE A 36 4.74 -0.71 1.36
CA ILE A 36 3.83 -1.10 0.27
C ILE A 36 2.37 -0.95 0.71
N GLN A 37 2.01 -1.49 1.88
CA GLN A 37 0.64 -1.47 2.38
C GLN A 37 0.11 -0.03 2.56
N GLN A 38 0.86 0.84 3.24
CA GLN A 38 0.40 2.21 3.53
C GLN A 38 0.34 3.09 2.27
N ASN A 39 1.30 2.94 1.36
CA ASN A 39 1.27 3.70 0.12
C ASN A 39 0.14 3.26 -0.82
N LEU A 40 -0.20 1.96 -0.83
CA LEU A 40 -1.36 1.46 -1.56
C LEU A 40 -2.68 1.90 -0.92
N ASP A 41 -2.81 1.83 0.40
CA ASP A 41 -4.03 2.33 1.07
C ASP A 41 -4.21 3.83 0.84
N TRP A 42 -3.13 4.61 0.85
CA TRP A 42 -3.14 6.02 0.49
C TRP A 42 -3.50 6.25 -0.99
N LEU A 43 -2.95 5.46 -1.91
CA LEU A 43 -3.26 5.54 -3.34
C LEU A 43 -4.78 5.41 -3.59
N TYR A 44 -5.46 4.61 -2.78
CA TYR A 44 -6.91 4.41 -2.82
C TYR A 44 -7.65 5.05 -1.64
N ALA A 45 -7.11 6.09 -1.02
CA ALA A 45 -7.74 6.72 0.15
C ALA A 45 -9.14 7.29 -0.18
N ASN A 46 -9.31 7.80 -1.41
CA ASN A 46 -10.56 8.38 -1.90
C ASN A 46 -11.48 7.37 -2.59
N ASP A 47 -11.08 6.09 -2.68
CA ASP A 47 -11.93 5.02 -3.20
C ASP A 47 -12.37 4.11 -2.04
N SER A 48 -13.63 4.23 -1.65
CA SER A 48 -14.19 3.42 -0.56
C SER A 48 -14.34 1.94 -0.90
N ASN A 49 -14.22 1.56 -2.18
CA ASN A 49 -14.41 0.19 -2.69
C ASN A 49 -13.08 -0.53 -2.99
N VAL A 50 -11.97 -0.05 -2.43
CA VAL A 50 -10.69 -0.76 -2.46
C VAL A 50 -10.21 -1.01 -1.04
N PHE A 51 -10.11 -2.28 -0.70
CA PHE A 51 -9.56 -2.74 0.56
C PHE A 51 -8.08 -3.12 0.39
N VAL A 52 -7.23 -2.62 1.29
CA VAL A 52 -5.81 -2.94 1.34
C VAL A 52 -5.49 -3.42 2.76
N ALA A 53 -4.82 -4.55 2.88
CA ALA A 53 -4.39 -5.10 4.18
C ALA A 53 -2.97 -5.66 4.09
N GLY A 54 -2.30 -5.72 5.24
CA GLY A 54 -1.05 -6.45 5.41
C GLY A 54 -1.22 -7.55 6.43
N ASP A 55 -0.58 -8.69 6.19
CA ASP A 55 -0.55 -9.87 7.08
C ASP A 55 -1.92 -10.30 7.64
N LEU A 56 -2.95 -10.28 6.79
CA LEU A 56 -4.30 -10.68 7.17
C LEU A 56 -4.56 -12.12 6.69
N LEU A 57 -4.98 -13.00 7.60
CA LEU A 57 -5.34 -14.37 7.25
C LEU A 57 -6.48 -14.41 6.22
N TRP A 58 -6.23 -15.01 5.06
CA TRP A 58 -7.21 -15.20 3.99
C TRP A 58 -7.69 -16.65 3.90
N TYR A 59 -8.99 -16.84 4.07
CA TYR A 59 -9.71 -18.11 3.92
C TYR A 59 -10.55 -18.11 2.63
N PRO A 60 -10.12 -18.79 1.55
CA PRO A 60 -10.87 -18.84 0.30
C PRO A 60 -12.04 -19.85 0.31
N VAL A 61 -12.04 -20.82 1.23
CA VAL A 61 -13.01 -21.93 1.21
C VAL A 61 -13.78 -22.06 2.52
N LYS A 62 -15.10 -21.82 2.46
CA LYS A 62 -16.01 -22.05 3.59
C LYS A 62 -16.06 -23.53 3.97
N GLY A 63 -16.01 -23.79 5.26
CA GLY A 63 -15.96 -25.10 5.90
C GLY A 63 -14.54 -25.67 6.08
N ARG A 64 -13.49 -25.02 5.58
CA ARG A 64 -12.12 -25.56 5.57
C ARG A 64 -11.10 -24.54 6.09
N ASN A 65 -11.00 -24.41 7.42
CA ASN A 65 -10.07 -23.50 8.08
C ASN A 65 -8.58 -23.87 7.95
N THR A 66 -8.25 -25.02 7.37
CA THR A 66 -6.86 -25.42 7.06
C THR A 66 -6.39 -24.91 5.71
N ILE A 67 -7.30 -24.38 4.88
CA ILE A 67 -6.97 -23.73 3.62
C ILE A 67 -6.90 -22.23 3.93
N VAL A 68 -5.70 -21.77 4.24
CA VAL A 68 -5.44 -20.38 4.66
C VAL A 68 -4.06 -19.96 4.22
N THR A 69 -3.89 -18.67 3.95
CA THR A 69 -2.58 -18.04 3.81
C THR A 69 -2.66 -16.59 4.30
N ALA A 70 -1.52 -16.00 4.64
CA ALA A 70 -1.39 -14.58 4.97
C ALA A 70 -0.45 -13.96 3.94
N PRO A 71 -0.98 -13.21 2.95
CA PRO A 71 -0.15 -12.35 2.12
C PRO A 71 0.45 -11.22 2.95
N ASP A 72 1.71 -10.90 2.71
CA ASP A 72 2.37 -9.77 3.36
C ASP A 72 1.62 -8.46 3.06
N VAL A 73 1.17 -8.28 1.81
CA VAL A 73 0.20 -7.24 1.44
C VAL A 73 -0.82 -7.82 0.45
N MET A 74 -2.09 -7.44 0.60
CA MET A 74 -3.16 -7.79 -0.33
C MET A 74 -3.98 -6.55 -0.71
N VAL A 75 -4.51 -6.54 -1.94
CA VAL A 75 -5.45 -5.55 -2.44
C VAL A 75 -6.68 -6.25 -3.00
N SER A 76 -7.85 -5.87 -2.49
CA SER A 76 -9.15 -6.36 -2.91
C SER A 76 -10.01 -5.22 -3.47
N PHE A 77 -10.14 -5.18 -4.79
CA PHE A 77 -11.03 -4.27 -5.52
C PHE A 77 -12.48 -4.73 -5.41
N GLY A 78 -13.40 -3.76 -5.34
CA GLY A 78 -14.83 -4.00 -5.14
C GLY A 78 -15.18 -4.36 -3.70
N ARG A 79 -14.26 -4.16 -2.74
CA ARG A 79 -14.47 -4.44 -1.32
C ARG A 79 -14.35 -3.18 -0.49
N PRO A 80 -15.26 -2.96 0.47
CA PRO A 80 -15.21 -1.78 1.31
C PRO A 80 -13.98 -1.79 2.22
N LYS A 81 -13.49 -0.58 2.52
CA LYS A 81 -12.58 -0.35 3.64
C LYS A 81 -13.21 -0.78 4.98
N GLY A 82 -12.39 -1.06 5.97
CA GLY A 82 -12.82 -1.44 7.32
C GLY A 82 -11.98 -2.58 7.91
N ASP A 83 -12.01 -2.67 9.24
CA ASP A 83 -11.22 -3.63 10.00
C ASP A 83 -11.79 -5.05 9.88
N ARG A 84 -10.89 -6.03 9.81
CA ARG A 84 -11.22 -7.45 9.74
C ARG A 84 -10.22 -8.23 10.57
N GLY A 85 -10.68 -9.25 11.30
CA GLY A 85 -9.78 -10.22 11.93
C GLY A 85 -9.24 -11.26 10.94
N SER A 86 -10.00 -11.56 9.87
CA SER A 86 -9.54 -12.38 8.75
C SER A 86 -10.33 -12.03 7.48
N TYR A 87 -9.74 -12.26 6.31
CA TYR A 87 -10.42 -12.15 5.02
C TYR A 87 -11.11 -13.48 4.70
N ARG A 88 -12.39 -13.60 5.04
CA ARG A 88 -13.19 -14.80 4.76
C ARG A 88 -13.93 -14.60 3.45
N GLN A 89 -13.46 -15.21 2.36
CA GLN A 89 -13.89 -14.86 1.01
C GLN A 89 -15.41 -14.96 0.79
N TRP A 90 -16.11 -15.88 1.47
CA TRP A 90 -17.57 -16.00 1.40
C TRP A 90 -18.35 -14.87 2.09
N GLU A 91 -17.71 -14.11 2.97
CA GLU A 91 -18.23 -12.85 3.56
C GLU A 91 -17.86 -11.63 2.69
N GLU A 92 -17.00 -11.83 1.69
CA GLU A 92 -16.47 -10.79 0.80
C GLU A 92 -17.03 -10.88 -0.62
N ASP A 93 -18.31 -11.24 -0.76
CA ASP A 93 -18.99 -11.48 -2.05
C ASP A 93 -18.27 -12.50 -2.97
N ASN A 94 -17.50 -13.41 -2.35
CA ASN A 94 -16.63 -14.37 -3.02
C ASN A 94 -15.51 -13.75 -3.87
N ILE A 95 -15.19 -12.47 -3.65
CA ILE A 95 -14.11 -11.77 -4.32
C ILE A 95 -12.78 -12.11 -3.64
N PRO A 96 -11.80 -12.71 -4.33
CA PRO A 96 -10.46 -12.91 -3.78
C PRO A 96 -9.67 -11.59 -3.82
N PRO A 97 -8.59 -11.46 -3.03
CA PRO A 97 -7.60 -10.43 -3.29
C PRO A 97 -7.05 -10.56 -4.71
N GLN A 98 -7.09 -9.48 -5.48
CA GLN A 98 -6.63 -9.50 -6.87
C GLN A 98 -5.12 -9.25 -6.97
N VAL A 99 -4.54 -8.47 -6.06
CA VAL A 99 -3.10 -8.22 -6.07
C VAL A 99 -2.51 -8.60 -4.72
N VAL A 100 -1.43 -9.39 -4.74
CA VAL A 100 -0.73 -9.81 -3.52
C VAL A 100 0.77 -9.59 -3.65
N PHE A 101 1.40 -9.21 -2.53
CA PHE A 101 2.83 -9.05 -2.40
C PHE A 101 3.37 -9.98 -1.32
N GLU A 102 4.59 -10.46 -1.54
CA GLU A 102 5.39 -11.23 -0.59
C GLU A 102 6.79 -10.63 -0.52
N ILE A 103 7.27 -10.37 0.69
CA ILE A 103 8.54 -9.75 0.96
C ILE A 103 9.43 -10.80 1.63
N LEU A 104 10.52 -11.16 0.96
CA LEU A 104 11.38 -12.22 1.47
C LEU A 104 12.19 -11.76 2.70
N SER A 105 12.36 -12.72 3.61
CA SER A 105 13.29 -12.71 4.73
C SER A 105 14.32 -13.84 4.57
N PRO A 106 15.43 -13.82 5.32
CA PRO A 106 16.41 -14.92 5.29
C PRO A 106 15.85 -16.31 5.66
N SER A 107 14.73 -16.37 6.39
CA SER A 107 14.08 -17.62 6.80
C SER A 107 13.14 -18.20 5.76
N ASN A 108 12.72 -17.43 4.73
CA ASN A 108 11.81 -17.95 3.72
C ASN A 108 12.47 -19.05 2.89
N THR A 109 11.72 -20.12 2.66
CA THR A 109 12.17 -21.27 1.87
C THR A 109 11.54 -21.26 0.49
N PHE A 110 12.26 -21.76 -0.52
CA PHE A 110 11.72 -21.94 -1.88
C PHE A 110 10.43 -22.76 -1.88
N THR A 111 10.38 -23.85 -1.12
CA THR A 111 9.20 -24.71 -0.98
C THR A 111 7.96 -23.97 -0.47
N GLU A 112 8.14 -23.01 0.45
CA GLU A 112 7.04 -22.23 0.99
C GLU A 112 6.52 -21.21 -0.04
N MET A 113 7.42 -20.61 -0.82
CA MET A 113 7.06 -19.71 -1.91
C MET A 113 6.38 -20.44 -3.07
N ASP A 114 6.81 -21.65 -3.43
CA ASP A 114 6.14 -22.47 -4.44
C ASP A 114 4.71 -22.84 -4.00
N LYS A 115 4.52 -23.16 -2.72
CA LYS A 115 3.18 -23.41 -2.15
C LYS A 115 2.31 -22.16 -2.20
N LYS A 116 2.85 -20.98 -1.89
CA LYS A 116 2.13 -19.71 -1.97
C LYS A 116 1.73 -19.40 -3.42
N LEU A 117 2.64 -19.56 -4.39
CA LEU A 117 2.34 -19.39 -5.82
C LEU A 117 1.16 -20.29 -6.26
N LEU A 118 1.21 -21.59 -5.95
CA LEU A 118 0.12 -22.52 -6.28
C LEU A 118 -1.19 -22.17 -5.57
N PHE A 119 -1.13 -21.63 -4.35
CA PHE A 119 -2.30 -21.17 -3.63
C PHE A 119 -2.93 -19.95 -4.32
N TYR A 120 -2.12 -18.93 -4.62
CA TYR A 120 -2.58 -17.70 -5.28
C TYR A 120 -3.12 -17.97 -6.67
N ASP A 121 -2.47 -18.86 -7.43
CA ASP A 121 -2.96 -19.29 -8.73
C ASP A 121 -4.33 -19.96 -8.61
N ARG A 122 -4.47 -20.92 -7.69
CA ARG A 122 -5.72 -21.66 -7.47
C ARG A 122 -6.90 -20.77 -7.05
N TYR A 123 -6.66 -19.74 -6.25
CA TYR A 123 -7.73 -18.94 -5.65
C TYR A 123 -7.94 -17.56 -6.29
N GLY A 124 -7.43 -17.37 -7.52
CA GLY A 124 -7.88 -16.28 -8.38
C GLY A 124 -7.15 -14.95 -8.20
N VAL A 125 -5.97 -14.94 -7.57
CA VAL A 125 -5.09 -13.76 -7.55
C VAL A 125 -4.74 -13.37 -8.99
N GLN A 126 -4.83 -12.09 -9.33
CA GLN A 126 -4.61 -11.58 -10.68
C GLN A 126 -3.16 -11.13 -10.89
N GLU A 127 -2.54 -10.56 -9.86
CA GLU A 127 -1.14 -10.18 -9.85
C GLU A 127 -0.47 -10.65 -8.57
N TYR A 128 0.69 -11.26 -8.70
CA TYR A 128 1.49 -11.70 -7.57
C TYR A 128 2.91 -11.17 -7.71
N TYR A 129 3.42 -10.50 -6.69
CA TYR A 129 4.78 -9.98 -6.67
C TYR A 129 5.57 -10.54 -5.48
N ILE A 130 6.81 -10.96 -5.73
CA ILE A 130 7.79 -11.33 -4.70
C ILE A 130 8.97 -10.39 -4.78
N TYR A 131 9.29 -9.72 -3.68
CA TYR A 131 10.47 -8.87 -3.57
C TYR A 131 11.47 -9.42 -2.54
N ASP A 132 12.73 -9.58 -2.95
CA ASP A 132 13.85 -9.90 -2.06
C ASP A 132 14.63 -8.60 -1.75
N PRO A 133 14.49 -8.03 -0.54
CA PRO A 133 15.14 -6.78 -0.18
C PRO A 133 16.63 -6.94 0.16
N ASP A 134 17.15 -8.16 0.28
CA ASP A 134 18.59 -8.41 0.46
C ASP A 134 19.32 -8.48 -0.89
N LYS A 135 18.64 -8.99 -1.92
CA LYS A 135 19.19 -9.08 -3.29
C LYS A 135 18.74 -7.94 -4.21
N ASN A 136 17.81 -7.10 -3.76
CA ASN A 136 17.09 -6.12 -4.57
C ASN A 136 16.52 -6.75 -5.86
N THR A 137 15.85 -7.90 -5.74
CA THR A 137 15.26 -8.60 -6.89
C THR A 137 13.76 -8.68 -6.76
N LEU A 138 13.05 -8.20 -7.79
CA LEU A 138 11.61 -8.33 -7.94
C LEU A 138 11.29 -9.47 -8.93
N ARG A 139 10.30 -10.28 -8.60
CA ARG A 139 9.66 -11.22 -9.52
C ARG A 139 8.16 -10.98 -9.48
N GLY A 140 7.49 -11.21 -10.60
CA GLY A 140 6.05 -11.04 -10.67
C GLY A 140 5.41 -12.08 -11.56
N TRP A 141 4.13 -12.33 -11.31
CA TRP A 141 3.25 -13.15 -12.11
C TRP A 141 1.98 -12.38 -12.43
N LEU A 142 1.50 -12.52 -13.66
CA LEU A 142 0.24 -11.96 -14.13
C LEU A 142 -0.68 -13.11 -14.53
N ARG A 143 -1.95 -13.04 -14.13
CA ARG A 143 -2.93 -14.05 -14.53
C ARG A 143 -3.25 -13.95 -16.01
N THR A 144 -3.22 -15.10 -16.66
CA THR A 144 -3.68 -15.36 -18.03
C THR A 144 -4.86 -16.35 -17.99
N ASP A 145 -5.35 -16.74 -19.17
CA ASP A 145 -6.39 -17.78 -19.28
C ASP A 145 -5.94 -19.13 -18.68
N ASP A 146 -4.63 -19.40 -18.67
CA ASP A 146 -4.03 -20.65 -18.17
C ASP A 146 -3.58 -20.59 -16.70
N GLY A 147 -3.73 -19.44 -16.04
CA GLY A 147 -3.28 -19.21 -14.67
C GLY A 147 -2.22 -18.12 -14.53
N LEU A 148 -1.60 -18.03 -13.35
CA LEU A 148 -0.49 -17.11 -13.09
C LEU A 148 0.75 -17.50 -13.92
N ASP A 149 1.16 -16.62 -14.83
CA ASP A 149 2.38 -16.79 -15.65
C ASP A 149 3.42 -15.72 -15.29
N VAL A 150 4.70 -16.07 -15.45
CA VAL A 150 5.84 -15.24 -15.07
C VAL A 150 5.87 -13.98 -15.95
N ILE A 151 6.03 -12.82 -15.32
CA ILE A 151 6.32 -11.57 -16.03
C ILE A 151 7.79 -11.60 -16.46
N GLY A 152 8.02 -11.79 -17.77
CA GLY A 152 9.37 -11.90 -18.33
C GLY A 152 10.22 -10.64 -18.17
N GLU A 153 9.64 -9.46 -18.42
CA GLU A 153 10.29 -8.15 -18.27
C GLU A 153 9.70 -7.39 -17.09
N ILE A 154 10.21 -7.66 -15.88
CA ILE A 154 9.74 -7.01 -14.66
C ILE A 154 10.37 -5.63 -14.42
N ALA A 155 11.48 -5.31 -15.09
CA ALA A 155 12.14 -4.01 -14.98
C ALA A 155 11.24 -2.92 -15.60
N ASN A 156 10.96 -1.85 -14.83
CA ASN A 156 10.01 -0.80 -15.23
C ASN A 156 8.58 -1.29 -15.49
N TRP A 157 8.23 -2.48 -14.99
CA TRP A 157 6.89 -3.03 -15.12
C TRP A 157 5.85 -2.10 -14.48
N VAL A 158 4.74 -1.90 -15.18
CA VAL A 158 3.56 -1.18 -14.68
C VAL A 158 2.46 -2.20 -14.41
N SER A 159 2.03 -2.30 -13.15
CA SER A 159 0.94 -3.19 -12.74
C SER A 159 -0.36 -2.82 -13.48
N PRO A 160 -0.99 -3.74 -14.23
CA PRO A 160 -2.29 -3.50 -14.86
C PRO A 160 -3.42 -3.12 -13.88
N TRP A 161 -3.46 -3.73 -12.70
CA TRP A 161 -4.48 -3.51 -11.68
C TRP A 161 -4.22 -2.27 -10.83
N LEU A 162 -2.96 -2.00 -10.47
CA LEU A 162 -2.60 -0.92 -9.55
C LEU A 162 -2.13 0.35 -10.26
N SER A 163 -1.74 0.25 -11.53
CA SER A 163 -1.09 1.33 -12.29
C SER A 163 0.18 1.89 -11.66
N ILE A 164 0.81 1.15 -10.73
CA ILE A 164 2.10 1.50 -10.13
C ILE A 164 3.24 0.94 -10.97
N ARG A 165 4.38 1.64 -10.99
CA ARG A 165 5.60 1.20 -11.70
C ARG A 165 6.68 0.72 -10.73
N PHE A 166 7.33 -0.38 -11.05
CA PHE A 166 8.46 -0.94 -10.30
C PHE A 166 9.80 -0.62 -10.97
N ASP A 167 10.79 -0.20 -10.18
CA ASP A 167 12.12 0.15 -10.67
C ASP A 167 13.19 -0.40 -9.73
N SER A 168 13.88 -1.44 -10.18
CA SER A 168 14.98 -2.10 -9.44
C SER A 168 16.36 -1.69 -9.94
N SER A 169 16.49 -0.56 -10.64
CA SER A 169 17.79 -0.11 -11.19
C SER A 169 18.74 0.50 -10.14
N GLY A 170 18.21 0.91 -8.99
CA GLY A 170 18.97 1.49 -7.88
C GLY A 170 19.47 0.46 -6.86
N GLU A 171 19.86 0.95 -5.67
CA GLU A 171 20.29 0.10 -4.55
C GLU A 171 19.13 -0.68 -3.90
N GLU A 172 17.95 -0.06 -3.86
CA GLU A 172 16.70 -0.66 -3.39
C GLU A 172 15.60 -0.45 -4.44
N LEU A 173 14.57 -1.30 -4.41
CA LEU A 173 13.38 -1.14 -5.23
C LEU A 173 12.77 0.24 -5.03
N GLN A 174 12.36 0.87 -6.12
CA GLN A 174 11.57 2.09 -6.12
C GLN A 174 10.20 1.77 -6.73
N ILE A 175 9.14 2.21 -6.07
CA ILE A 175 7.77 2.06 -6.56
C ILE A 175 7.22 3.46 -6.81
N TYR A 176 6.60 3.65 -7.98
CA TYR A 176 6.03 4.94 -8.38
C TYR A 176 4.53 4.81 -8.56
N ARG A 177 3.80 5.81 -8.05
CA ARG A 177 2.38 6.01 -8.28
C ARG A 177 2.10 6.36 -9.76
N PRO A 178 0.82 6.30 -10.21
CA PRO A 178 0.45 6.70 -11.56
C PRO A 178 0.83 8.14 -11.92
N ASP A 179 0.91 9.04 -10.94
CA ASP A 179 1.31 10.44 -11.11
C ASP A 179 2.84 10.65 -11.18
N GLY A 180 3.62 9.57 -11.09
CA GLY A 180 5.09 9.61 -11.10
C GLY A 180 5.73 9.91 -9.75
N SER A 181 4.96 10.16 -8.69
CA SER A 181 5.50 10.31 -7.33
C SER A 181 5.94 8.96 -6.76
N LYS A 182 6.97 8.98 -5.89
CA LYS A 182 7.47 7.75 -5.25
C LYS A 182 6.59 7.30 -4.11
N PHE A 183 6.60 6.00 -3.84
CA PHE A 183 6.21 5.46 -2.55
C PHE A 183 7.23 5.92 -1.51
N PHE A 184 6.76 6.30 -0.33
CA PHE A 184 7.60 6.81 0.75
C PHE A 184 7.44 5.97 2.01
N SER A 185 8.52 5.76 2.72
CA SER A 185 8.46 5.39 4.13
C SER A 185 7.87 6.55 4.96
N TYR A 186 7.40 6.23 6.15
CA TYR A 186 6.89 7.24 7.09
C TYR A 186 7.95 8.30 7.45
N ALA A 187 9.22 7.90 7.54
CA ALA A 187 10.32 8.82 7.81
C ALA A 187 10.51 9.81 6.64
N GLU A 188 10.62 9.31 5.40
CA GLU A 188 10.78 10.16 4.20
C GLU A 188 9.60 11.12 4.02
N LEU A 189 8.37 10.67 4.31
CA LEU A 189 7.18 11.51 4.26
C LEU A 189 7.27 12.68 5.26
N ASN A 190 7.71 12.43 6.49
CA ASN A 190 7.86 13.47 7.50
C ASN A 190 9.02 14.41 7.19
N GLU A 191 10.12 13.92 6.62
CA GLU A 191 11.21 14.76 6.15
C GLU A 191 10.73 15.73 5.06
N GLN A 192 9.94 15.26 4.09
CA GLN A 192 9.35 16.14 3.08
C GLN A 192 8.37 17.15 3.68
N LEU A 193 7.51 16.70 4.60
CA LEU A 193 6.56 17.58 5.28
C LEU A 193 7.28 18.70 6.05
N GLU A 194 8.37 18.38 6.74
CA GLU A 194 9.15 19.35 7.49
C GLU A 194 9.87 20.34 6.56
N GLN A 195 10.45 19.86 5.46
CA GLN A 195 11.06 20.73 4.44
C GLN A 195 10.03 21.70 3.83
N GLU A 196 8.83 21.22 3.50
CA GLU A 196 7.77 22.05 2.94
C GLU A 196 7.23 23.06 3.96
N LYS A 197 7.12 22.69 5.24
CA LYS A 197 6.78 23.65 6.31
C LYS A 197 7.80 24.77 6.42
N GLN A 198 9.09 24.44 6.43
CA GLN A 198 10.16 25.44 6.52
C GLN A 198 10.16 26.37 5.30
N ARG A 199 9.93 25.84 4.08
CA ARG A 199 9.77 26.64 2.87
C ARG A 199 8.57 27.57 2.94
N ALA A 200 7.43 27.07 3.41
CA ALA A 200 6.21 27.88 3.57
C ALA A 200 6.40 29.01 4.58
N GLU A 201 7.06 28.75 5.71
CA GLU A 201 7.37 29.76 6.72
C GLU A 201 8.32 30.83 6.19
N GLN A 202 9.36 30.43 5.45
CA GLN A 202 10.29 31.38 4.80
C GLN A 202 9.57 32.27 3.79
N ALA A 203 8.74 31.68 2.92
CA ALA A 203 7.94 32.43 1.95
C ALA A 203 6.98 33.42 2.63
N GLN A 204 6.35 33.03 3.75
CA GLN A 204 5.50 33.93 4.53
C GLN A 204 6.29 35.10 5.15
N GLN A 205 7.47 34.84 5.71
CA GLN A 205 8.32 35.90 6.27
C GLN A 205 8.82 36.88 5.20
N GLU A 206 9.13 36.39 4.00
CA GLU A 206 9.53 37.23 2.87
C GLU A 206 8.37 38.11 2.40
N LEU A 207 7.18 37.52 2.24
CA LEU A 207 5.97 38.26 1.87
C LEU A 207 5.64 39.36 2.90
N GLU A 208 5.76 39.07 4.19
CA GLU A 208 5.50 40.06 5.23
C GLU A 208 6.53 41.20 5.22
N LYS A 209 7.81 40.88 5.00
CA LYS A 209 8.85 41.90 4.83
C LYS A 209 8.59 42.76 3.59
N GLU A 210 8.13 42.18 2.50
CA GLU A 210 7.80 42.92 1.28
C GLU A 210 6.59 43.83 1.49
N ARG A 211 5.53 43.34 2.14
CA ARG A 211 4.37 44.15 2.53
C ARG A 211 4.75 45.33 3.41
N GLN A 212 5.58 45.09 4.43
CA GLN A 212 6.04 46.17 5.30
C GLN A 212 6.88 47.21 4.53
N ARG A 213 7.71 46.77 3.58
CA ARG A 213 8.48 47.69 2.72
C ARG A 213 7.59 48.50 1.79
N ALA A 214 6.60 47.87 1.17
CA ALA A 214 5.63 48.53 0.31
C ALA A 214 4.85 49.59 1.09
N GLN A 215 4.36 49.25 2.28
CA GLN A 215 3.63 50.19 3.13
C GLN A 215 4.50 51.35 3.62
N ASN A 216 5.75 51.09 4.01
CA ASN A 216 6.70 52.15 4.36
C ASN A 216 6.99 53.08 3.17
N LEU A 217 7.07 52.54 1.95
CA LEU A 217 7.30 53.34 0.74
C LEU A 217 6.07 54.18 0.41
N GLU A 218 4.87 53.63 0.52
CA GLU A 218 3.60 54.37 0.39
C GLU A 218 3.53 55.53 1.39
N ASP A 219 3.87 55.29 2.66
CA ASP A 219 3.91 56.33 3.69
C ASP A 219 4.91 57.45 3.36
N VAL A 220 6.08 57.09 2.83
CA VAL A 220 7.11 58.06 2.40
C VAL A 220 6.62 58.87 1.19
N LEU A 221 6.02 58.21 0.19
CA LEU A 221 5.46 58.88 -0.99
C LEU A 221 4.31 59.82 -0.62
N GLN A 222 3.45 59.41 0.31
CA GLN A 222 2.37 60.25 0.80
C GLN A 222 2.90 61.51 1.49
N LYS A 223 3.86 61.35 2.42
CA LYS A 223 4.53 62.50 3.07
C LYS A 223 5.22 63.43 2.07
N TYR A 224 5.78 62.88 0.99
CA TYR A 224 6.40 63.67 -0.06
C TYR A 224 5.35 64.49 -0.83
N ARG A 225 4.23 63.88 -1.23
CA ARG A 225 3.09 64.57 -1.87
C ARG A 225 2.52 65.66 -0.99
N ASP A 226 2.29 65.39 0.29
CA ASP A 226 1.73 66.37 1.24
C ASP A 226 2.64 67.61 1.38
N ARG A 227 3.96 67.44 1.24
CA ARG A 227 4.94 68.51 1.43
C ARG A 227 5.23 69.31 0.15
N PHE A 228 5.21 68.67 -1.01
CA PHE A 228 5.70 69.27 -2.26
C PHE A 228 4.64 69.35 -3.38
N GLY A 229 3.42 68.84 -3.15
CA GLY A 229 2.40 68.69 -4.19
C GLY A 229 2.65 67.50 -5.12
N ASP A 230 1.73 67.21 -6.02
CA ASP A 230 1.90 66.14 -7.00
C ASP A 230 3.00 66.47 -8.02
N VAL A 231 3.80 65.47 -8.38
CA VAL A 231 4.99 65.63 -9.24
C VAL A 231 4.63 65.70 -10.74
N PHE A 232 3.35 65.74 -11.10
CA PHE A 232 2.91 65.88 -12.49
C PHE A 232 1.68 66.78 -12.59
N GLU A 233 1.90 68.03 -13.02
CA GLU A 233 1.00 68.79 -13.90
C GLU A 233 1.72 69.05 -15.24
#